data_AF-A0A354XYL0-F1
#
_entry.id   AF-A0A354XYL0-F1
#
_cell.length_a   1.000
_cell.length_b   1.000
_cell.length_c   1.000
_cell.angle_alpha   90.00
_cell.angle_beta   90.00
_cell.angle_gamma   90.00
#
_symmetry.space_group_name_H-M   'P 1'
#
loop_
_entity.id
_entity.type
_entity.pdbx_description
1 polymer ?
#
loop_
_entity_poly.entity_id
_entity_poly.type
_entity_poly.pdbx_seq_one_letter_code
_entity_poly.pdbx_strand_id
1 'polypeptide(L)' 'MSSYSIKSLEHYFKVYRQSVRKPKKFWSKIAENNFTWYRKWDKVV' A
#
# COMPACT_ATOMS: atom_id res chain seq x y z
N MET A 1 6.67 -10.63 1.97
CA MET A 1 6.70 -10.67 0.49
C MET A 1 6.06 -9.39 -0.05
N SER A 2 6.87 -8.59 -0.73
CA SER A 2 6.68 -7.14 -0.93
C SER A 2 5.56 -6.79 -1.92
N SER A 3 4.42 -6.29 -1.44
CA SER A 3 3.28 -5.87 -2.29
C SER A 3 3.52 -4.57 -3.10
N TYR A 4 4.74 -4.04 -3.07
CA TYR A 4 5.21 -2.83 -3.78
C TYR A 4 6.18 -3.20 -4.92
N SER A 5 6.59 -4.48 -5.03
CA SER A 5 7.40 -4.94 -6.16
C SER A 5 6.49 -5.30 -7.33
N ILE A 6 6.47 -4.41 -8.32
CA ILE A 6 5.67 -4.54 -9.53
C ILE A 6 6.50 -5.30 -10.57
N LYS A 7 6.02 -6.49 -10.94
CA LYS A 7 6.74 -7.43 -11.84
C LYS A 7 6.31 -7.34 -13.31
N SER A 8 5.22 -6.64 -13.60
CA SER A 8 4.71 -6.45 -14.96
C SER A 8 3.80 -5.22 -15.02
N LEU A 9 3.60 -4.69 -16.24
CA LEU A 9 2.72 -3.54 -16.48
C LEU A 9 1.25 -3.85 -16.13
N GLU A 10 0.79 -5.07 -16.36
CA GLU A 10 -0.56 -5.49 -15.95
C GLU A 10 -0.71 -5.50 -14.42
N HIS A 11 0.32 -5.98 -13.71
CA HIS A 11 0.34 -5.96 -12.25
C HIS A 11 0.36 -4.52 -11.71
N TYR A 12 1.09 -3.61 -12.37
CA TYR A 12 1.05 -2.17 -12.05
C TYR A 12 -0.39 -1.66 -12.05
N PHE A 13 -1.11 -1.85 -13.17
CA PHE A 13 -2.48 -1.33 -13.30
C PHE A 13 -3.43 -1.94 -12.26
N LYS A 14 -3.26 -3.22 -11.93
CA LYS A 14 -4.07 -3.88 -10.89
C LYS A 14 -3.83 -3.26 -9.50
N VAL A 15 -2.57 -3.08 -9.12
CA VAL A 15 -2.18 -2.50 -7.83
C VAL A 15 -2.57 -1.03 -7.76
N TYR A 16 -2.32 -0.27 -8.82
CA TYR A 16 -2.68 1.14 -8.93
C TYR A 16 -4.19 1.35 -8.74
N ARG A 17 -5.03 0.59 -9.46
CA ARG A 17 -6.50 0.66 -9.28
C ARG A 17 -6.92 0.40 -7.84
N GLN A 18 -6.25 -0.52 -7.14
CA GLN A 18 -6.55 -0.80 -5.74
C GLN A 18 -6.11 0.34 -4.81
N SER A 19 -4.95 0.95 -5.08
CA SER A 19 -4.45 2.10 -4.32
C SER A 19 -5.38 3.31 -4.40
N VAL A 20 -6.03 3.54 -5.54
CA VAL A 20 -6.95 4.67 -5.74
C VAL A 20 -8.36 4.36 -5.24
N ARG A 21 -8.88 3.14 -5.44
CA ARG A 21 -10.25 2.79 -5.02
C ARG A 21 -10.39 2.60 -3.51
N LYS A 22 -9.34 2.14 -2.82
CA LYS A 22 -9.35 1.87 -1.37
C LYS A 22 -8.06 2.36 -0.70
N PRO A 23 -7.76 3.67 -0.78
CA PRO A 23 -6.48 4.22 -0.36
C PRO A 23 -6.17 3.93 1.11
N LYS A 24 -7.12 4.15 2.02
CA LYS A 24 -6.94 3.91 3.46
C LYS A 24 -6.46 2.49 3.77
N LYS A 25 -7.17 1.48 3.27
CA LYS A 25 -6.83 0.08 3.53
C LYS A 25 -5.53 -0.33 2.82
N PHE A 26 -5.31 0.17 1.61
CA PHE A 26 -4.14 -0.15 0.81
C PHE A 26 -2.86 0.39 1.46
N TRP A 27 -2.82 1.70 1.72
CA TRP A 27 -1.65 2.36 2.30
C TRP A 27 -1.41 1.95 3.74
N SER A 28 -2.45 1.74 4.55
CA SER A 28 -2.27 1.22 5.91
C SER A 28 -1.57 -0.14 5.92
N LYS A 29 -1.99 -1.07 5.05
CA LYS A 29 -1.37 -2.40 4.99
C LYS A 29 0.10 -2.34 4.56
N ILE A 30 0.44 -1.43 3.64
CA ILE A 30 1.84 -1.21 3.24
C ILE A 30 2.63 -0.64 4.42
N ALA A 31 2.10 0.39 5.06
CA ALA A 31 2.79 1.06 6.16
C ALA A 31 3.01 0.12 7.36
N GLU A 32 2.04 -0.74 7.72
CA GLU A 32 2.17 -1.69 8.84
C GLU A 32 3.11 -2.85 8.54
N ASN A 33 3.12 -3.38 7.32
CA ASN A 33 3.88 -4.60 7.00
C ASN A 33 5.34 -4.35 6.62
N ASN A 34 5.76 -3.09 6.46
CA ASN A 34 7.08 -2.75 5.90
C ASN A 34 7.92 -1.83 6.73
N PHE A 35 7.28 -1.09 7.62
CA PHE A 35 7.94 -0.08 8.40
C PHE A 35 7.65 -0.35 9.86
N THR A 36 8.68 -0.22 10.69
CA THR A 36 8.54 -0.24 12.13
C THR A 36 8.31 1.19 12.60
N TRP A 37 7.18 1.43 13.25
CA TRP A 37 6.78 2.76 13.70
C TRP A 37 7.03 2.90 15.19
N TYR A 38 7.73 3.96 15.60
CA TYR A 38 7.78 4.35 17.00
C TYR A 38 6.41 4.83 17.49
N ARG A 39 5.67 5.55 16.63
CA ARG A 39 4.26 5.91 16.81
C ARG A 39 3.53 5.77 15.48
N LYS A 40 2.36 5.10 15.49
CA LYS A 40 1.51 4.94 14.29
C LYS A 40 0.83 6.26 13.89
N TRP A 41 0.42 6.37 12.63
CA TRP A 41 -0.32 7.52 12.10
C TRP A 41 -1.81 7.47 12.46
N ASP A 42 -2.43 8.64 12.61
CA ASP A 42 -3.84 8.74 12.99
C ASP A 42 -4.80 8.65 11.79
N LYS A 43 -4.39 9.13 10.60
CA LYS A 43 -5.22 9.14 9.40
C LYS A 43 -4.41 8.92 8.12
N VAL A 44 -4.93 8.09 7.22
CA VAL A 44 -4.51 8.06 5.82
C VAL A 44 -5.40 9.06 5.08
N VAL A 45 -4.79 10.08 4.47
CA VAL A 45 -5.49 11.16 3.74
C VAL A 45 -5.56 10.82 2.27
#